data_AF-A0A7J3XG62-F1
#
_entry.id   AF-A0A7J3XG62-F1
#
_cell.length_a   1.000
_cell.length_b   1.000
_cell.length_c   1.000
_cell.angle_alpha   90.00
_cell.angle_beta   90.00
_cell.angle_gamma   90.00
#
_symmetry.space_group_name_H-M   'P 1'
#
loop_
_entity.id
_entity.type
_entity.pdbx_description
1 polymer ?
#
loop_
_entity_poly.entity_id
_entity_poly.type
_entity_poly.pdbx_seq_one_letter_code
_entity_poly.pdbx_strand_id
1 'polypeptide(L)'
;MNLEDLKTYLSYAPKAPTILGRRIEPIGTEYDVLKDVVAEVRTLRLAQREIDIPGIKRAWDQGIIPGAVAYFRDKVKKDIMPMQFAKDDNLVVEPLYRPKIFKMADFTVSWSGLTPPAAVDLLDPNGTPGAYNLEVDKEIIILTDIIALDTTPAVSEILISFDGETQRPLSARKDFLASDLHIFELPFPVVADINLRIQGRVETASGSFTYLPIGVHVVLGSIHAKTLE
;
A
#
# COMPACT_ATOMS: atom_id res chain seq x y z
N MET A 1 -12.15 6.33 0.98
CA MET A 1 -11.51 7.00 2.12
C MET A 1 -12.53 8.01 2.57
N ASN A 2 -12.91 7.95 3.85
CA ASN A 2 -13.85 8.89 4.41
C ASN A 2 -13.26 10.31 4.35
N LEU A 3 -14.10 11.30 4.05
CA LEU A 3 -13.70 12.70 4.03
C LEU A 3 -13.20 13.16 5.41
N GLU A 4 -13.74 12.59 6.49
CA GLU A 4 -13.32 12.90 7.87
C GLU A 4 -11.92 12.36 8.17
N ASP A 5 -11.56 11.18 7.68
CA ASP A 5 -10.20 10.63 7.83
C ASP A 5 -9.19 11.48 7.07
N LEU A 6 -9.54 11.88 5.84
CA LEU A 6 -8.70 12.77 5.04
C LEU A 6 -8.46 14.11 5.74
N LYS A 7 -9.51 14.74 6.29
CA LYS A 7 -9.38 15.97 7.08
C LYS A 7 -8.47 15.76 8.28
N THR A 8 -8.61 14.62 8.97
CA THR A 8 -7.79 14.27 10.12
C THR A 8 -6.33 14.19 9.71
N TYR A 9 -5.98 13.44 8.67
CA TYR A 9 -4.59 13.31 8.22
C TYR A 9 -4.00 14.64 7.77
N LEU A 10 -4.75 15.45 7.02
CA LEU A 10 -4.31 16.79 6.61
C LEU A 10 -4.09 17.73 7.80
N SER A 11 -4.86 17.58 8.90
CA SER A 11 -4.63 18.34 10.13
C SER A 11 -3.40 17.89 10.93
N TYR A 12 -2.99 16.63 10.75
CA TYR A 12 -1.78 16.05 11.36
C TYR A 12 -0.54 16.27 10.50
N ALA A 13 -0.68 16.43 9.17
CA ALA A 13 0.41 16.67 8.24
C ALA A 13 1.40 17.77 8.70
N PRO A 14 0.97 18.99 9.09
CA PRO A 14 1.90 20.02 9.56
C PRO A 14 2.53 19.71 10.92
N LYS A 15 1.93 18.80 11.72
CA LYS A 15 2.43 18.37 13.03
C LYS A 15 3.37 17.17 12.92
N ALA A 16 3.37 16.47 11.78
CA ALA A 16 4.11 15.24 11.58
C ALA A 16 5.61 15.36 11.89
N PRO A 17 6.34 16.42 11.48
CA PRO A 17 7.76 16.57 11.84
C PRO A 17 8.01 16.67 13.35
N THR A 18 7.05 17.20 14.11
CA THR A 18 7.13 17.31 15.57
C THR A 18 6.75 16.00 16.24
N ILE A 19 5.65 15.36 15.81
CA ILE A 19 5.15 14.10 16.36
C ILE A 19 6.17 12.97 16.11
N LEU A 20 6.76 12.94 14.92
CA LEU A 20 7.81 12.01 14.47
C LEU A 20 9.21 12.61 14.66
N GLY A 21 9.36 13.55 15.60
CA GLY A 21 10.61 14.29 15.82
C GLY A 21 11.61 13.59 16.73
N ARG A 22 11.30 12.39 17.24
CA ARG A 22 12.22 11.64 18.10
C ARG A 22 13.48 11.29 17.31
N ARG A 23 14.63 11.58 17.91
CA ARG A 23 15.95 11.35 17.30
C ARG A 23 16.36 9.88 17.41
N ILE A 24 16.87 9.34 16.32
CA ILE A 24 17.39 7.99 16.14
C ILE A 24 18.80 8.12 15.58
N GLU A 25 19.82 8.00 16.43
CA GLU A 25 21.21 8.06 15.99
C GLU A 25 21.65 6.76 15.29
N PRO A 26 22.39 6.80 14.16
CA PRO A 26 22.89 7.97 13.41
C PRO A 26 21.96 8.43 12.25
N ILE A 27 20.72 7.94 12.20
CA ILE A 27 19.85 8.00 11.02
C ILE A 27 19.13 9.35 10.88
N GLY A 28 18.78 9.99 12.00
CA GLY A 28 18.04 11.25 12.02
C GLY A 28 16.87 11.19 12.98
N THR A 29 15.65 11.26 12.47
CA THR A 29 14.40 11.20 13.23
C THR A 29 13.46 10.09 12.73
N GLU A 30 12.39 9.80 13.48
CA GLU A 30 11.30 8.94 13.00
C GLU A 30 10.74 9.44 11.65
N TYR A 31 10.67 10.76 11.47
CA TYR A 31 10.24 11.38 10.21
C TYR A 31 11.21 11.08 9.06
N ASP A 32 12.52 11.06 9.33
CA ASP A 32 13.53 10.73 8.33
C ASP A 32 13.47 9.25 7.92
N VAL A 33 13.15 8.35 8.86
CA VAL A 33 12.88 6.93 8.54
C VAL A 33 11.70 6.80 7.60
N LEU A 34 10.59 7.49 7.87
CA LEU A 34 9.43 7.49 6.99
C LEU A 34 9.77 8.05 5.61
N LYS A 35 10.52 9.17 5.56
CA LYS A 35 10.94 9.81 4.32
C LYS A 35 11.82 8.90 3.46
N ASP A 36 12.74 8.16 4.10
CA ASP A 36 13.61 7.20 3.42
C ASP A 36 12.81 6.07 2.77
N VAL A 37 11.88 5.46 3.51
CA VAL A 37 11.00 4.41 2.96
C VAL A 37 10.15 4.95 1.82
N VAL A 38 9.57 6.14 1.95
CA VAL A 38 8.78 6.75 0.87
C VAL A 38 9.64 7.05 -0.36
N ALA A 39 10.91 7.44 -0.19
CA ALA A 39 11.82 7.66 -1.31
C ALA A 39 12.10 6.37 -2.08
N GLU A 40 12.22 5.23 -1.37
CA GLU A 40 12.39 3.91 -1.97
C GLU A 40 11.20 3.53 -2.87
N VAL A 41 9.97 3.75 -2.40
CA VAL A 41 8.76 3.39 -3.16
C VAL A 41 8.27 4.44 -4.15
N ARG A 42 8.89 5.63 -4.17
CA ARG A 42 8.50 6.72 -5.06
C ARG A 42 8.98 6.51 -6.49
N THR A 43 10.07 5.79 -6.69
CA THR A 43 10.70 5.65 -8.00
C THR A 43 10.81 4.18 -8.41
N LEU A 44 10.46 3.89 -9.65
CA LEU A 44 10.59 2.58 -10.26
C LEU A 44 11.63 2.66 -11.37
N ARG A 45 12.67 1.83 -11.28
CA ARG A 45 13.68 1.74 -12.34
C ARG A 45 13.29 0.67 -13.35
N LEU A 46 12.92 1.08 -14.56
CA LEU A 46 12.68 0.21 -15.70
C LEU A 46 13.83 0.33 -16.70
N ALA A 47 14.65 -0.71 -16.79
CA ALA A 47 15.89 -0.73 -17.58
C ALA A 47 16.79 0.48 -17.24
N GLN A 48 16.93 1.44 -18.16
CA GLN A 48 17.74 2.66 -17.99
C GLN A 48 16.92 3.90 -17.61
N ARG A 49 15.60 3.77 -17.43
CA ARG A 49 14.71 4.88 -17.10
C ARG A 49 14.28 4.80 -15.65
N GLU A 50 14.18 5.95 -15.03
CA GLU A 50 13.60 6.14 -13.70
C GLU A 50 12.21 6.75 -13.89
N ILE A 51 11.19 6.12 -13.31
CA ILE A 51 9.80 6.52 -13.42
C ILE A 51 9.32 6.92 -12.03
N ASP A 52 8.89 8.16 -11.89
CA ASP A 52 8.18 8.65 -10.70
C ASP A 52 6.79 7.99 -10.64
N ILE A 53 6.44 7.38 -9.52
CA ILE A 53 5.10 6.85 -9.28
C ILE A 53 4.20 8.01 -8.80
N PRO A 54 3.13 8.35 -9.53
CA PRO A 54 2.40 9.60 -9.32
C PRO A 54 1.60 9.64 -8.02
N GLY A 55 0.90 8.57 -7.66
CA GLY A 55 0.00 8.57 -6.49
C GLY A 55 0.77 8.72 -5.19
N ILE A 56 1.87 7.99 -5.01
CA ILE A 56 2.70 8.12 -3.80
C ILE A 56 3.36 9.49 -3.67
N LYS A 57 3.85 10.05 -4.79
CA LYS A 57 4.40 11.42 -4.82
C LYS A 57 3.35 12.43 -4.41
N ARG A 58 2.15 12.35 -4.98
CA ARG A 58 1.04 13.25 -4.63
C ARG A 58 0.62 13.08 -3.17
N ALA A 59 0.51 11.84 -2.68
CA ALA A 59 0.13 11.55 -1.30
C ALA A 59 1.14 12.07 -0.27
N TRP A 60 2.43 12.03 -0.62
CA TRP A 60 3.50 12.65 0.15
C TRP A 60 3.39 14.17 0.14
N ASP A 61 3.31 14.79 -1.04
CA ASP A 61 3.30 16.25 -1.22
C ASP A 61 2.05 16.91 -0.60
N GLN A 62 0.89 16.23 -0.63
CA GLN A 62 -0.33 16.67 0.04
C GLN A 62 -0.29 16.45 1.56
N GLY A 63 0.73 15.76 2.08
CA GLY A 63 0.89 15.49 3.49
C GLY A 63 0.02 14.34 4.03
N ILE A 64 -0.64 13.57 3.16
CA ILE A 64 -1.53 12.46 3.56
C ILE A 64 -0.71 11.35 4.23
N ILE A 65 0.38 10.90 3.60
CA ILE A 65 1.26 9.88 4.18
C ILE A 65 1.83 10.32 5.54
N PRO A 66 2.56 11.45 5.65
CA PRO A 66 3.11 11.86 6.94
C PRO A 66 2.02 12.18 7.97
N GLY A 67 0.87 12.71 7.55
CA GLY A 67 -0.26 12.96 8.43
C GLY A 67 -0.91 11.69 8.99
N ALA A 68 -1.12 10.67 8.15
CA ALA A 68 -1.66 9.38 8.56
C ALA A 68 -0.71 8.63 9.50
N VAL A 69 0.59 8.61 9.18
CA VAL A 69 1.60 7.97 10.04
C VAL A 69 1.74 8.71 11.37
N ALA A 70 1.73 10.04 11.37
CA ALA A 70 1.78 10.82 12.61
C ALA A 70 0.53 10.61 13.47
N TYR A 71 -0.67 10.60 12.86
CA TYR A 71 -1.92 10.29 13.55
C TYR A 71 -1.87 8.90 14.18
N PHE A 72 -1.44 7.90 13.42
CA PHE A 72 -1.30 6.53 13.91
C PHE A 72 -0.30 6.46 15.07
N ARG A 73 0.91 7.00 14.91
CA ARG A 73 1.91 7.07 15.98
C ARG A 73 1.37 7.73 17.24
N ASP A 74 0.57 8.80 17.11
CA ASP A 74 -0.07 9.45 18.24
C ASP A 74 -1.22 8.64 18.85
N LYS A 75 -1.89 7.78 18.08
CA LYS A 75 -2.89 6.83 18.60
C LYS A 75 -2.21 5.70 19.40
N VAL A 76 -1.19 5.06 18.83
CA VAL A 76 -0.54 3.88 19.43
C VAL A 76 0.57 4.19 20.43
N LYS A 77 1.11 5.41 20.42
CA LYS A 77 2.18 5.88 21.32
C LYS A 77 3.41 4.98 21.33
N LYS A 78 3.77 4.45 20.17
CA LYS A 78 4.97 3.64 19.94
C LYS A 78 5.92 4.38 19.01
N ASP A 79 7.20 4.29 19.29
CA ASP A 79 8.23 4.96 18.49
C ASP A 79 8.48 4.19 17.20
N ILE A 80 8.69 4.91 16.11
CA ILE A 80 9.14 4.32 14.85
C ILE A 80 10.64 4.04 14.95
N MET A 81 11.06 2.86 14.52
CA MET A 81 12.46 2.49 14.37
C MET A 81 12.71 1.94 12.97
N PRO A 82 13.90 2.18 12.40
CA PRO A 82 14.33 1.47 11.20
C PRO A 82 14.33 -0.04 11.48
N MET A 83 13.90 -0.82 10.48
CA MET A 83 13.68 -2.26 10.59
C MET A 83 14.87 -3.02 11.23
N GLN A 84 16.11 -2.62 10.94
CA GLN A 84 17.32 -3.27 11.46
C GLN A 84 17.55 -3.07 12.97
N PHE A 85 16.94 -2.03 13.55
CA PHE A 85 17.10 -1.66 14.97
C PHE A 85 15.80 -1.77 15.76
N ALA A 86 14.69 -2.06 15.08
CA ALA A 86 13.39 -2.17 15.68
C ALA A 86 13.31 -3.41 16.59
N LYS A 87 12.80 -3.21 17.80
CA LYS A 87 12.39 -4.29 18.69
C LYS A 87 10.92 -4.62 18.47
N ASP A 88 10.48 -5.69 19.10
CA ASP A 88 9.11 -6.19 19.09
C ASP A 88 8.02 -5.15 19.41
N ASP A 89 8.36 -4.12 20.19
CA ASP A 89 7.44 -3.07 20.63
C ASP A 89 7.58 -1.74 19.88
N ASN A 90 8.51 -1.66 18.92
CA ASN A 90 8.67 -0.50 18.04
C ASN A 90 7.74 -0.61 16.83
N LEU A 91 7.36 0.53 16.27
CA LEU A 91 6.77 0.57 14.93
C LEU A 91 7.88 0.46 13.90
N VAL A 92 7.60 -0.26 12.82
CA VAL A 92 8.42 -0.36 11.61
C VAL A 92 7.60 0.22 10.47
N VAL A 93 8.27 0.97 9.61
CA VAL A 93 7.71 1.45 8.35
C VAL A 93 8.39 0.65 7.24
N GLU A 94 7.60 0.02 6.37
CA GLU A 94 8.14 -0.74 5.25
C GLU A 94 7.36 -0.50 3.95
N PRO A 95 7.99 -0.74 2.80
CA PRO A 95 7.33 -0.69 1.50
C PRO A 95 6.17 -1.69 1.35
N LEU A 96 5.05 -1.25 0.78
CA LEU A 96 3.87 -2.11 0.61
C LEU A 96 4.04 -3.19 -0.48
N TYR A 97 5.00 -3.05 -1.39
CA TYR A 97 5.23 -3.98 -2.50
C TYR A 97 5.84 -5.33 -2.08
N ARG A 98 5.82 -5.70 -0.79
CA ARG A 98 6.32 -6.97 -0.27
C ARG A 98 5.15 -7.96 -0.08
N PRO A 99 5.08 -9.06 -0.85
CA PRO A 99 3.98 -10.05 -0.76
C PRO A 99 3.76 -10.62 0.64
N LYS A 100 4.86 -10.80 1.39
CA LYS A 100 4.85 -11.32 2.74
C LYS A 100 3.95 -10.52 3.69
N ILE A 101 3.82 -9.21 3.52
CA ILE A 101 2.90 -8.36 4.30
C ILE A 101 1.48 -8.93 4.28
N PHE A 102 1.04 -9.38 3.10
CA PHE A 102 -0.29 -9.94 2.89
C PHE A 102 -0.35 -11.45 3.12
N LYS A 103 0.72 -12.09 3.62
CA LYS A 103 0.86 -13.55 3.73
C LYS A 103 0.72 -14.25 2.38
N MET A 104 1.27 -13.62 1.35
CA MET A 104 1.31 -14.12 -0.03
C MET A 104 2.77 -14.46 -0.42
N ALA A 105 2.94 -15.38 -1.37
CA ALA A 105 4.25 -15.72 -1.90
C ALA A 105 4.75 -14.69 -2.92
N ASP A 106 3.86 -14.26 -3.80
CA ASP A 106 4.06 -13.24 -4.82
C ASP A 106 2.76 -12.43 -5.00
N PHE A 107 2.77 -11.47 -5.92
CA PHE A 107 1.58 -10.73 -6.33
C PHE A 107 1.11 -11.17 -7.73
N THR A 108 1.03 -12.48 -7.95
CA THR A 108 0.47 -13.06 -9.15
C THR A 108 -0.77 -13.89 -8.79
N VAL A 109 -1.94 -13.42 -9.21
CA VAL A 109 -3.19 -14.17 -9.05
C VAL A 109 -3.57 -14.81 -10.37
N SER A 110 -3.94 -16.09 -10.32
CA SER A 110 -4.42 -16.84 -11.46
C SER A 110 -5.85 -17.34 -11.22
N TRP A 111 -6.65 -17.38 -12.29
CA TRP A 111 -8.02 -17.87 -12.23
C TRP A 111 -8.33 -18.76 -13.43
N SER A 112 -9.32 -19.62 -13.25
CA SER A 112 -9.83 -20.49 -14.31
C SER A 112 -11.31 -20.79 -14.12
N GLY A 113 -12.01 -21.11 -15.21
CA GLY A 113 -13.42 -21.52 -15.16
C GLY A 113 -14.40 -20.45 -14.71
N LEU A 114 -14.05 -19.16 -14.82
CA LEU A 114 -14.97 -18.06 -14.52
C LEU A 114 -15.92 -17.81 -15.70
N THR A 115 -17.08 -17.23 -15.41
CA THR A 115 -18.01 -16.69 -16.42
C THR A 115 -17.84 -15.16 -16.49
N PRO A 116 -17.12 -14.60 -17.48
CA PRO A 116 -16.86 -13.17 -17.54
C PRO A 116 -18.11 -12.35 -17.94
N PRO A 117 -18.23 -11.08 -17.50
CA PRO A 117 -17.31 -10.39 -16.60
C PRO A 117 -17.45 -10.90 -15.15
N ALA A 118 -16.32 -11.14 -14.50
CA ALA A 118 -16.27 -11.66 -13.13
C ALA A 118 -15.35 -10.79 -12.26
N ALA A 119 -15.58 -10.80 -10.94
CA ALA A 119 -14.66 -10.21 -9.98
C ALA A 119 -13.75 -11.32 -9.41
N VAL A 120 -12.45 -11.06 -9.36
CA VAL A 120 -11.46 -11.91 -8.69
C VAL A 120 -10.82 -11.12 -7.55
N ASP A 121 -10.59 -11.77 -6.42
CA ASP A 121 -9.77 -11.19 -5.37
C ASP A 121 -8.31 -11.21 -5.78
N LEU A 122 -7.65 -10.07 -5.67
CA LEU A 122 -6.23 -9.91 -5.97
C LEU A 122 -5.36 -10.24 -4.75
N LEU A 123 -5.93 -10.17 -3.55
CA LEU A 123 -5.29 -10.64 -2.33
C LEU A 123 -5.79 -12.06 -2.00
N ASP A 124 -4.86 -12.93 -1.64
CA ASP A 124 -5.14 -14.30 -1.20
C ASP A 124 -4.36 -14.67 0.07
N PRO A 125 -4.59 -13.98 1.20
CA PRO A 125 -3.82 -14.22 2.43
C PRO A 125 -3.87 -15.69 2.84
N ASN A 126 -2.68 -16.31 2.99
CA ASN A 126 -2.52 -17.76 3.21
C ASN A 126 -3.18 -18.64 2.13
N GLY A 127 -3.18 -18.19 0.87
CA GLY A 127 -3.76 -18.89 -0.29
C GLY A 127 -5.28 -18.88 -0.34
N THR A 128 -5.96 -18.06 0.47
CA THR A 128 -7.43 -17.93 0.46
C THR A 128 -7.83 -16.58 -0.14
N PRO A 129 -8.43 -16.55 -1.35
CA PRO A 129 -8.88 -15.31 -1.97
C PRO A 129 -9.81 -14.51 -1.06
N GLY A 130 -9.52 -13.23 -0.84
CA GLY A 130 -10.37 -12.38 -0.01
C GLY A 130 -9.65 -11.17 0.59
N ALA A 131 -10.25 -10.62 1.65
CA ALA A 131 -9.69 -9.47 2.35
C ALA A 131 -8.52 -9.90 3.25
N TYR A 132 -7.46 -9.08 3.25
CA TYR A 132 -6.44 -9.10 4.30
C TYR A 132 -6.98 -8.36 5.52
N ASN A 133 -6.96 -9.02 6.68
CA ASN A 133 -7.35 -8.42 7.96
C ASN A 133 -6.09 -7.99 8.70
N LEU A 134 -6.02 -6.71 9.04
CA LEU A 134 -4.92 -6.11 9.76
C LEU A 134 -5.03 -6.44 11.26
N GLU A 135 -3.90 -6.48 11.96
CA GLU A 135 -3.89 -6.51 13.42
C GLU A 135 -4.29 -5.13 13.97
N VAL A 136 -5.58 -4.99 14.28
CA VAL A 136 -6.20 -3.77 14.82
C VAL A 136 -5.34 -3.13 15.92
N ASP A 137 -5.16 -1.81 15.83
CA ASP A 137 -4.34 -0.97 16.72
C ASP A 137 -2.83 -1.24 16.67
N LYS A 138 -2.32 -2.04 15.74
CA LYS A 138 -0.88 -2.33 15.61
C LYS A 138 -0.36 -2.27 14.18
N GLU A 139 -1.24 -1.99 13.24
CA GLU A 139 -0.96 -2.04 11.81
C GLU A 139 -1.82 -1.01 11.07
N ILE A 140 -1.22 -0.31 10.11
CA ILE A 140 -1.92 0.48 9.10
C ILE A 140 -1.29 0.23 7.74
N ILE A 141 -2.11 0.23 6.70
CA ILE A 141 -1.68 0.17 5.31
C ILE A 141 -2.11 1.45 4.60
N ILE A 142 -1.16 2.11 3.94
CA ILE A 142 -1.42 3.28 3.08
C ILE A 142 -1.12 2.85 1.65
N LEU A 143 -2.15 2.56 0.86
CA LEU A 143 -2.05 2.21 -0.57
C LEU A 143 -2.29 3.47 -1.42
N THR A 144 -1.43 3.72 -2.41
CA THR A 144 -1.49 4.91 -3.26
C THR A 144 -1.65 4.59 -4.74
N ASP A 145 -1.04 3.50 -5.20
CA ASP A 145 -1.07 3.08 -6.59
C ASP A 145 -1.07 1.55 -6.66
N ILE A 146 -1.53 1.00 -7.78
CA ILE A 146 -1.29 -0.39 -8.17
C ILE A 146 -0.62 -0.37 -9.53
N ILE A 147 0.50 -1.08 -9.67
CA ILE A 147 1.21 -1.19 -10.96
C ILE A 147 0.93 -2.58 -11.52
N ALA A 148 0.32 -2.69 -12.69
CA ALA A 148 0.30 -3.96 -13.41
C ALA A 148 1.59 -4.15 -14.20
N LEU A 149 2.14 -5.36 -14.11
CA LEU A 149 3.39 -5.76 -14.76
C LEU A 149 3.16 -6.58 -16.03
N ASP A 150 1.91 -6.98 -16.31
CA ASP A 150 1.58 -7.70 -17.53
C ASP A 150 1.48 -6.76 -18.72
N THR A 151 2.03 -7.18 -19.86
CA THR A 151 1.97 -6.44 -21.14
C THR A 151 0.54 -6.29 -21.68
N THR A 152 -0.36 -7.15 -21.25
CA THR A 152 -1.78 -7.12 -21.64
C THR A 152 -2.61 -7.62 -20.45
N PRO A 153 -2.89 -6.75 -19.46
CA PRO A 153 -3.56 -7.16 -18.25
C PRO A 153 -4.98 -7.65 -18.56
N ALA A 154 -5.33 -8.84 -18.06
CA ALA A 154 -6.66 -9.42 -18.21
C ALA A 154 -7.70 -8.76 -17.26
N VAL A 155 -7.23 -7.92 -16.35
CA VAL A 155 -8.03 -7.08 -15.45
C VAL A 155 -8.39 -5.77 -16.15
N SER A 156 -9.69 -5.45 -16.22
CA SER A 156 -10.24 -4.24 -16.83
C SER A 156 -10.51 -3.12 -15.82
N GLU A 157 -10.79 -3.46 -14.57
CA GLU A 157 -11.08 -2.49 -13.50
C GLU A 157 -10.55 -3.00 -12.16
N ILE A 158 -10.09 -2.10 -11.30
CA ILE A 158 -9.70 -2.42 -9.92
C ILE A 158 -10.71 -1.81 -8.95
N LEU A 159 -11.26 -2.63 -8.06
CA LEU A 159 -12.13 -2.23 -6.97
C LEU A 159 -11.41 -2.44 -5.65
N ILE A 160 -11.39 -1.43 -4.80
CA ILE A 160 -10.80 -1.52 -3.46
C ILE A 160 -11.89 -1.29 -2.41
N SER A 161 -11.97 -2.23 -1.48
CA SER A 161 -12.79 -2.13 -0.28
C SER A 161 -11.88 -2.17 0.95
N PHE A 162 -12.12 -1.30 1.92
CA PHE A 162 -11.30 -1.20 3.12
C PHE A 162 -12.16 -0.64 4.24
N ASP A 163 -12.00 -1.15 5.46
CA ASP A 163 -12.66 -0.69 6.70
C ASP A 163 -14.20 -0.52 6.59
N GLY A 164 -14.84 -1.34 5.77
CA GLY A 164 -16.30 -1.29 5.50
C GLY A 164 -16.73 -0.28 4.43
N GLU A 165 -15.80 0.53 3.90
CA GLU A 165 -16.01 1.37 2.73
C GLU A 165 -15.63 0.63 1.44
N THR A 166 -16.30 0.96 0.35
CA THR A 166 -15.94 0.49 -1.00
C THR A 166 -15.74 1.70 -1.91
N GLN A 167 -14.54 1.82 -2.48
CA GLN A 167 -14.23 2.89 -3.42
C GLN A 167 -14.93 2.67 -4.76
N ARG A 168 -15.02 3.72 -5.57
CA ARG A 168 -15.46 3.54 -6.96
C ARG A 168 -14.42 2.71 -7.72
N PRO A 169 -14.85 1.80 -8.61
CA PRO A 169 -13.92 1.07 -9.46
C PRO A 169 -13.05 2.02 -10.27
N LEU A 170 -11.77 1.68 -10.37
CA LEU A 170 -10.78 2.36 -11.18
C LEU A 170 -10.67 1.61 -12.48
N SER A 171 -11.25 2.17 -13.54
CA SER A 171 -11.17 1.55 -14.84
C SER A 171 -9.74 1.67 -15.39
N ALA A 172 -9.18 0.54 -15.83
CA ALA A 172 -8.08 0.55 -16.76
C ALA A 172 -8.65 1.15 -18.06
N ARG A 173 -8.43 2.43 -18.33
CA ARG A 173 -8.62 2.89 -19.70
C ARG A 173 -7.61 2.14 -20.54
N LYS A 174 -8.07 1.06 -21.20
CA LYS A 174 -7.36 0.49 -22.36
C LYS A 174 -7.05 1.68 -23.27
N ASP A 175 -5.79 1.77 -23.67
CA ASP A 175 -5.25 2.67 -24.69
C ASP A 175 -4.47 3.91 -24.18
N PHE A 176 -3.24 3.64 -23.73
CA PHE A 176 -2.05 4.11 -24.45
C PHE A 176 -0.87 3.17 -24.15
N LEU A 177 -0.44 2.39 -25.16
CA LEU A 177 0.74 1.53 -25.08
C LEU A 177 2.01 2.38 -25.21
N ALA A 178 2.47 2.93 -24.08
CA ALA A 178 3.83 3.44 -23.95
C ALA A 178 4.56 2.56 -22.94
N SER A 179 5.13 1.45 -23.45
CA SER A 179 5.89 0.40 -22.74
C SER A 179 5.15 -0.31 -21.60
N ASP A 180 4.73 -1.56 -21.82
CA ASP A 180 4.54 -2.73 -20.91
C ASP A 180 4.12 -2.56 -19.43
N LEU A 181 3.76 -1.37 -18.96
CA LEU A 181 3.50 -1.05 -17.57
C LEU A 181 2.25 -0.17 -17.47
N HIS A 182 1.30 -0.59 -16.63
CA HIS A 182 0.09 0.18 -16.37
C HIS A 182 0.07 0.61 -14.91
N ILE A 183 0.05 1.93 -14.67
CA ILE A 183 -0.08 2.48 -13.32
C ILE A 183 -1.53 2.88 -13.08
N PHE A 184 -2.13 2.23 -12.08
CA PHE A 184 -3.44 2.55 -11.53
C PHE A 184 -3.25 3.47 -10.34
N GLU A 185 -3.22 4.76 -10.61
CA GLU A 185 -3.16 5.77 -9.56
C GLU A 185 -4.51 5.86 -8.84
N LEU A 186 -4.51 5.75 -7.52
CA LEU A 186 -5.72 5.97 -6.74
C LEU A 186 -6.06 7.47 -6.74
N PRO A 187 -7.31 7.89 -6.98
CA PRO A 187 -7.70 9.31 -6.91
C PRO A 187 -7.36 9.93 -5.55
N PHE A 188 -7.49 9.13 -4.49
CA PHE A 188 -7.00 9.43 -3.16
C PHE A 188 -6.38 8.17 -2.54
N PRO A 189 -5.32 8.29 -1.73
CA PRO A 189 -4.76 7.16 -1.01
C PRO A 189 -5.82 6.42 -0.20
N VAL A 190 -5.72 5.10 -0.17
CA VAL A 190 -6.47 4.24 0.74
C VAL A 190 -5.63 4.10 1.99
N VAL A 191 -6.17 4.51 3.13
CA VAL A 191 -5.58 4.23 4.45
C VAL A 191 -6.50 3.21 5.10
N ALA A 192 -5.99 2.00 5.33
CA ALA A 192 -6.71 0.90 5.95
C ALA A 192 -6.13 0.60 7.34
N ASP A 193 -6.98 0.48 8.36
CA ASP A 193 -6.57 0.14 9.74
C ASP A 193 -7.31 -1.08 10.33
N ILE A 194 -8.26 -1.67 9.59
CA ILE A 194 -8.98 -2.90 9.96
C ILE A 194 -8.83 -3.97 8.87
N ASN A 195 -9.19 -3.68 7.62
CA ASN A 195 -9.09 -4.63 6.52
C ASN A 195 -8.85 -3.95 5.18
N LEU A 196 -8.22 -4.70 4.27
CA LEU A 196 -8.04 -4.31 2.88
C LEU A 196 -8.43 -5.46 1.95
N ARG A 197 -9.29 -5.18 0.99
CA ARG A 197 -9.65 -6.08 -0.10
C ARG A 197 -9.41 -5.37 -1.42
N ILE A 198 -8.71 -6.04 -2.32
CA ILE A 198 -8.46 -5.56 -3.69
C ILE A 198 -9.07 -6.58 -4.63
N GLN A 199 -9.92 -6.13 -5.54
CA GLN A 199 -10.58 -6.98 -6.53
C GLN A 199 -10.30 -6.47 -7.93
N GLY A 200 -10.07 -7.39 -8.87
CA GLY A 200 -9.98 -7.11 -10.29
C GLY A 200 -11.26 -7.55 -10.99
N ARG A 201 -11.82 -6.71 -11.86
CA ARG A 201 -12.80 -7.16 -12.86
C ARG A 201 -12.05 -7.80 -14.01
N VAL A 202 -12.37 -9.04 -14.34
CA VAL A 202 -11.73 -9.79 -15.42
C VAL A 202 -12.69 -10.04 -16.56
N GLU A 203 -12.16 -9.97 -17.78
CA GLU A 203 -12.92 -10.16 -19.03
C GLU A 203 -12.64 -11.53 -19.69
N THR A 204 -11.82 -12.37 -19.06
CA THR A 204 -11.46 -13.70 -19.56
C THR A 204 -11.81 -14.80 -18.56
N ALA A 205 -12.25 -15.95 -19.07
CA ALA A 205 -12.63 -17.10 -18.24
C ALA A 205 -11.44 -17.72 -17.50
N SER A 206 -10.23 -17.52 -18.01
CA SER A 206 -8.98 -17.96 -17.41
C SER A 206 -7.87 -16.97 -17.74
N GLY A 207 -6.92 -16.82 -16.83
CA GLY A 207 -5.83 -15.87 -16.97
C GLY A 207 -5.03 -15.72 -15.69
N SER A 208 -4.03 -14.85 -15.74
CA SER A 208 -3.25 -14.42 -14.61
C SER A 208 -3.12 -12.89 -14.61
N PHE A 209 -2.89 -12.32 -13.43
CA PHE A 209 -2.60 -10.91 -13.26
C PHE A 209 -1.45 -10.73 -12.28
N THR A 210 -0.36 -10.12 -12.75
CA THR A 210 0.79 -9.77 -11.92
C THR A 210 0.79 -8.27 -11.65
N TYR A 211 0.84 -7.90 -10.37
CA TYR A 211 0.74 -6.50 -9.97
C TYR A 211 1.67 -6.16 -8.80
N LEU A 212 1.85 -4.87 -8.52
CA LEU A 212 2.56 -4.39 -7.34
C LEU A 212 1.70 -3.31 -6.66
N PRO A 213 1.24 -3.54 -5.41
CA PRO A 213 0.67 -2.48 -4.61
C PRO A 213 1.78 -1.53 -4.15
N ILE A 214 1.58 -0.23 -4.38
CA ILE A 214 2.54 0.81 -4.00
C ILE A 214 1.96 1.60 -2.84
N GLY A 215 2.82 1.86 -1.86
CA GLY A 215 2.42 2.52 -0.64
C GLY A 215 3.36 2.21 0.51
N VAL A 216 2.84 2.41 1.72
CA VAL A 216 3.58 2.24 2.96
C VAL A 216 2.77 1.35 3.91
N HIS A 217 3.46 0.41 4.56
CA HIS A 217 2.95 -0.39 5.65
C HIS A 217 3.60 0.08 6.95
N VAL A 218 2.81 0.38 7.98
CA VAL A 218 3.33 0.71 9.31
C VAL A 218 2.79 -0.31 10.30
N VAL A 219 3.69 -1.01 10.98
CA VAL A 219 3.35 -2.18 11.78
C VAL A 219 4.24 -2.32 13.01
N LEU A 220 3.74 -2.98 14.05
CA LEU A 220 4.56 -3.35 15.20
C LEU A 220 5.64 -4.39 14.84
N GLY A 221 6.85 -4.23 15.35
CA GLY A 221 8.00 -5.10 15.03
C GLY A 221 7.76 -6.59 15.33
N SER A 222 7.00 -6.90 16.39
CA SER A 222 6.64 -8.28 16.74
C SER A 222 5.72 -8.97 15.72
N ILE A 223 4.99 -8.21 14.90
CA ILE A 223 4.17 -8.74 13.82
C ILE A 223 5.06 -8.98 12.61
N HIS A 224 5.88 -7.98 12.26
CA HIS A 224 6.85 -8.09 11.17
C HIS A 224 7.78 -9.31 11.31
N ALA A 225 8.27 -9.60 12.52
CA ALA A 225 9.10 -10.77 12.80
C ALA A 225 8.40 -12.10 12.45
N LYS A 226 7.11 -12.25 12.78
CA LYS A 226 6.33 -13.45 12.46
C LYS A 226 6.05 -13.61 10.98
N THR A 227 6.05 -12.50 10.23
CA THR A 227 5.84 -12.50 8.79
C THR A 227 7.09 -13.00 8.02
N LEU A 228 8.25 -13.04 8.67
CA LEU A 228 9.52 -13.51 8.07
C LEU A 228 9.80 -15.00 8.30
N GLU A 229 9.26 -15.59 9.37
CA GLU A 229 9.31 -17.03 9.70
C GLU A 229 8.40 -17.88 8.80
#